data_AF-A0A9D2D1T9-F1
#
_entry.id   AF-A0A9D2D1T9-F1
#
_cell.length_a   1.000
_cell.length_b   1.000
_cell.length_c   1.000
_cell.angle_alpha   90.00
_cell.angle_beta   90.00
_cell.angle_gamma   90.00
#
_symmetry.space_group_name_H-M   'P 1'
#
loop_
_entity.id
_entity.type
_entity.pdbx_description
1 polymer ?
#
loop_
_entity_poly.entity_id
_entity_poly.type
_entity_poly.pdbx_seq_one_letter_code
_entity_poly.pdbx_strand_id
1 'polypeptide(L)'
;MAEYTPMMQQYLETKKEYPDCILFYRLGDFYEMFFDDALTASKELEITLTGKNCGMEERAPMCGVPYHAVEGYLNKLVQKGYKVAICEQMEDPKLTKGLVKREVVRIVTPGTNLDTNALDETKNNYIMCIVYTEDKYGISIADVTTGDYYMTEVDSERKLLDEISKFMPSEIICNESFYMSSVDLDDLKNRLGITIYSLDSWYFGDDTAVSTLLEHFKVASLAGLGLDGYDCGVIAAGALLKYLYETQKTTLE
;
A
#
# COMPACT_ATOMS: atom_id res chain seq x y z
N MET A 1 25.70 -10.33 25.69
CA MET A 1 24.79 -10.89 24.67
C MET A 1 25.15 -10.20 23.37
N ALA A 2 25.33 -10.96 22.28
CA ALA A 2 25.62 -10.36 20.98
C ALA A 2 24.42 -9.48 20.58
N GLU A 3 24.63 -8.18 20.53
CA GLU A 3 23.61 -7.20 20.16
C GLU A 3 23.74 -6.91 18.67
N TYR A 4 22.61 -6.80 17.98
CA TYR A 4 22.59 -6.40 16.58
C TYR A 4 23.35 -5.09 16.38
N THR A 5 24.04 -4.96 15.25
CA THR A 5 24.65 -3.67 14.89
C THR A 5 23.61 -2.54 14.94
N PRO A 6 23.99 -1.30 15.29
CA PRO A 6 23.05 -0.17 15.36
C PRO A 6 22.19 0.03 14.09
N MET A 7 22.74 -0.25 12.91
CA MET A 7 21.97 -0.22 11.65
C MET A 7 20.89 -1.30 11.59
N MET A 8 21.22 -2.51 12.04
CA MET A 8 20.28 -3.63 12.05
C MET A 8 19.20 -3.45 13.12
N GLN A 9 19.51 -2.78 14.24
CA GLN A 9 18.49 -2.38 15.21
C GLN A 9 17.46 -1.43 14.56
N GLN A 10 17.91 -0.39 13.86
CA GLN A 10 16.99 0.50 13.12
C GLN A 10 16.20 -0.25 12.05
N TYR A 11 16.82 -1.15 11.29
CA TYR A 11 16.10 -1.97 10.31
C TYR A 11 14.97 -2.78 10.96
N LEU A 12 15.26 -3.46 12.08
CA LEU A 12 14.28 -4.28 12.80
C LEU A 12 13.17 -3.43 13.41
N GLU A 13 13.48 -2.22 13.89
CA GLU A 13 12.48 -1.25 14.36
C GLU A 13 11.56 -0.83 13.22
N THR A 14 12.11 -0.40 12.08
CA THR A 14 11.32 -0.06 10.90
C THR A 14 10.48 -1.26 10.42
N LYS A 15 11.05 -2.47 10.38
CA LYS A 15 10.32 -3.66 9.94
C LYS A 15 9.14 -4.02 10.86
N LYS A 16 9.21 -3.71 12.16
CA LYS A 16 8.08 -3.92 13.09
C LYS A 16 6.90 -3.00 12.81
N GLU A 17 7.14 -1.82 12.25
CA GLU A 17 6.08 -0.91 11.83
C GLU A 17 5.40 -1.38 10.52
N TYR A 18 6.11 -2.13 9.68
CA TYR A 18 5.60 -2.65 8.39
C TYR A 18 5.80 -4.17 8.27
N PRO A 19 5.16 -4.97 9.15
CA PRO A 19 5.37 -6.42 9.18
C PRO A 19 4.98 -7.09 7.86
N ASP A 20 3.91 -6.61 7.22
CA ASP A 20 3.32 -7.20 6.00
C ASP A 20 3.96 -6.70 4.69
N CYS A 21 4.95 -5.80 4.77
CA CYS A 21 5.62 -5.24 3.60
C CYS A 21 7.04 -5.79 3.46
N ILE A 22 7.48 -6.09 2.25
CA ILE A 22 8.90 -6.28 1.97
C ILE A 22 9.59 -4.92 2.14
N LEU A 23 10.58 -4.83 3.03
CA LEU A 23 11.24 -3.56 3.33
C LEU A 23 12.47 -3.36 2.43
N PHE A 24 12.35 -2.45 1.46
CA PHE A 24 13.47 -1.99 0.64
C PHE A 24 14.23 -0.92 1.43
N TYR A 25 15.34 -1.32 2.06
CA TYR A 25 16.10 -0.46 2.95
C TYR A 25 17.29 0.19 2.24
N ARG A 26 17.28 1.51 2.09
CA ARG A 26 18.33 2.25 1.36
C ARG A 26 19.67 2.21 2.09
N LEU A 27 20.65 1.58 1.45
CA LEU A 27 22.03 1.48 1.91
C LEU A 27 23.01 1.82 0.77
N GLY A 28 23.46 3.08 0.74
CA GLY A 28 24.38 3.56 -0.30
C GLY A 28 23.66 3.58 -1.64
N ASP A 29 24.18 2.86 -2.63
CA ASP A 29 23.60 2.76 -3.99
C ASP A 29 22.65 1.55 -4.18
N PHE A 30 22.32 0.83 -3.11
CA PHE A 30 21.41 -0.31 -3.16
C PHE A 30 20.19 -0.13 -2.24
N TYR A 31 19.12 -0.83 -2.59
CA TYR A 31 18.08 -1.21 -1.65
C TYR A 31 18.36 -2.63 -1.20
N GLU A 32 18.63 -2.82 0.08
CA GLU A 32 18.88 -4.13 0.67
C GLU A 32 17.65 -4.60 1.46
N MET A 33 17.37 -5.89 1.39
CA MET A 33 16.36 -6.59 2.18
C MET A 33 17.07 -7.62 3.06
N PHE A 34 16.52 -7.91 4.25
CA PHE A 34 17.12 -8.84 5.20
C PHE A 34 16.13 -9.91 5.68
N PHE A 35 16.68 -11.03 6.17
CA PHE A 35 15.90 -12.13 6.76
C PHE A 35 14.85 -12.68 5.79
N ASP A 36 13.60 -12.82 6.22
CA ASP A 36 12.50 -13.40 5.42
C ASP A 36 12.18 -12.56 4.17
N ASP A 37 12.32 -11.23 4.26
CA ASP A 37 12.18 -10.34 3.11
C ASP A 37 13.24 -10.67 2.05
N ALA A 38 14.48 -10.95 2.47
CA ALA A 38 15.56 -11.30 1.56
C ALA A 38 15.32 -12.65 0.88
N LEU A 39 14.83 -13.65 1.63
CA LEU A 39 14.51 -14.98 1.10
C LEU A 39 13.38 -14.89 0.07
N THR A 40 12.33 -14.15 0.39
CA THR A 40 11.16 -13.95 -0.47
C THR A 40 11.56 -13.19 -1.73
N ALA A 41 12.19 -12.02 -1.59
CA ALA A 41 12.59 -11.20 -2.72
C ALA A 41 13.63 -11.90 -3.61
N SER A 42 14.60 -12.63 -3.04
CA SER A 42 15.58 -13.38 -3.83
C SER A 42 14.92 -14.42 -4.73
N LYS A 43 13.94 -15.16 -4.21
CA LYS A 43 13.19 -16.16 -4.97
C LYS A 43 12.32 -15.52 -6.04
N GLU A 44 11.54 -14.50 -5.68
CA GLU A 44 10.54 -13.92 -6.58
C GLU A 44 11.14 -13.00 -7.66
N LEU A 45 12.29 -12.37 -7.37
CA LEU A 45 13.01 -11.51 -8.31
C LEU A 45 14.16 -12.23 -9.03
N GLU A 46 14.45 -13.47 -8.66
CA GLU A 46 15.58 -14.28 -9.15
C GLU A 46 16.94 -13.56 -8.97
N ILE A 47 17.09 -12.85 -7.85
CA ILE A 47 18.34 -12.14 -7.50
C ILE A 47 19.16 -12.95 -6.50
N THR A 48 20.49 -12.74 -6.51
CA THR A 48 21.41 -13.49 -5.65
C THR A 48 21.15 -13.24 -4.16
N LEU A 49 20.90 -14.32 -3.42
CA LEU A 49 20.91 -14.30 -1.96
C LEU A 49 22.35 -14.39 -1.44
N THR A 50 22.68 -13.49 -0.52
CA THR A 50 23.97 -13.43 0.18
C THR A 50 23.72 -13.39 1.69
N GLY A 51 24.76 -13.14 2.49
CA GLY A 51 24.63 -12.93 3.92
C GLY A 51 25.42 -11.73 4.40
N LYS A 52 24.87 -10.94 5.33
CA LYS A 52 25.54 -9.79 5.95
C LYS A 52 25.92 -10.11 7.39
N ASN A 53 27.11 -9.67 7.81
CA ASN A 53 27.48 -9.74 9.21
C ASN A 53 26.76 -8.60 9.96
N CYS A 54 25.90 -8.95 10.90
CA CYS A 54 25.04 -8.02 11.63
C CYS A 54 25.28 -8.03 13.14
N GLY A 55 26.44 -8.51 13.59
CA GLY A 55 26.80 -8.59 15.01
C GLY A 55 26.40 -9.90 15.71
N MET A 56 25.76 -10.82 14.99
CA MET A 56 25.45 -12.19 15.44
C MET A 56 26.50 -13.19 14.94
N GLU A 57 26.57 -14.39 15.54
CA GLU A 57 27.42 -15.48 15.05
C GLU A 57 27.03 -15.93 13.64
N GLU A 58 25.73 -15.95 13.34
CA GLU A 58 25.21 -16.25 12.01
C GLU A 58 25.04 -14.98 11.15
N ARG A 59 25.36 -15.10 9.86
CA ARG A 59 25.14 -14.01 8.89
C ARG A 59 23.66 -13.93 8.56
N ALA A 60 23.07 -12.73 8.67
CA ALA A 60 21.69 -12.50 8.26
C ALA A 60 21.55 -12.68 6.74
N PRO A 61 20.55 -13.43 6.25
CA PRO A 61 20.23 -13.47 4.82
C PRO A 61 20.01 -12.07 4.28
N MET A 62 20.58 -11.77 3.11
CA MET A 62 20.50 -10.46 2.48
C MET A 62 20.51 -10.57 0.96
N CYS A 63 19.62 -9.83 0.31
CA CYS A 63 19.69 -9.58 -1.13
C CYS A 63 19.48 -8.07 -1.36
N GLY A 64 19.79 -7.60 -2.56
CA GLY A 64 19.63 -6.19 -2.86
C GLY A 64 19.51 -5.89 -4.35
N VAL A 65 18.93 -4.74 -4.65
CA VAL A 65 18.73 -4.25 -6.01
C VAL A 65 19.36 -2.86 -6.17
N PRO A 66 19.93 -2.53 -7.35
CA PRO A 66 20.45 -1.19 -7.60
C PRO A 66 19.34 -0.16 -7.57
N TYR A 67 19.60 0.99 -6.96
CA TYR A 67 18.56 2.00 -6.73
C TYR A 67 17.98 2.62 -8.00
N HIS A 68 18.83 2.83 -9.01
CA HIS A 68 18.41 3.35 -10.31
C HIS A 68 17.48 2.39 -11.06
N ALA A 69 17.47 1.11 -10.69
CA ALA A 69 16.67 0.07 -11.33
C ALA A 69 15.53 -0.41 -10.42
N VAL A 70 15.29 0.25 -9.28
CA VAL A 70 14.37 -0.21 -8.23
C VAL A 70 12.95 -0.42 -8.74
N GLU A 71 12.45 0.50 -9.58
CA GLU A 71 11.07 0.49 -10.08
C GLU A 71 10.74 -0.84 -10.80
N GLY A 72 11.61 -1.34 -11.67
CA GLY A 72 11.42 -2.62 -12.34
C GLY A 72 11.29 -3.82 -11.39
N TYR A 73 11.96 -3.78 -10.23
CA TYR A 73 11.84 -4.83 -9.21
C TYR A 73 10.59 -4.65 -8.34
N LEU A 74 10.22 -3.41 -8.02
CA LEU A 74 8.98 -3.09 -7.33
C LEU A 74 7.79 -3.66 -8.11
N ASN A 75 7.72 -3.37 -9.41
CA ASN A 75 6.66 -3.85 -10.29
C ASN A 75 6.50 -5.37 -10.26
N LYS A 76 7.62 -6.12 -10.29
CA LYS A 76 7.58 -7.59 -10.25
C LYS A 76 7.03 -8.13 -8.93
N LEU A 77 7.42 -7.54 -7.79
CA LEU A 77 6.89 -7.93 -6.49
C LEU A 77 5.41 -7.58 -6.35
N VAL A 78 5.05 -6.37 -6.78
CA VAL A 78 3.68 -5.86 -6.71
C VAL A 78 2.72 -6.67 -7.60
N GLN A 79 3.13 -7.06 -8.81
CA GLN A 79 2.34 -7.94 -9.68
C GLN A 79 2.12 -9.35 -9.08
N LYS A 80 2.97 -9.76 -8.13
CA LYS A 80 2.83 -11.01 -7.38
C LYS A 80 2.01 -10.82 -6.09
N GLY A 81 1.47 -9.62 -5.85
CA GLY A 81 0.61 -9.30 -4.71
C GLY A 81 1.35 -8.84 -3.44
N TYR A 82 2.67 -8.62 -3.52
CA TYR A 82 3.45 -8.14 -2.37
C TYR A 82 3.34 -6.62 -2.20
N LYS A 83 3.21 -6.16 -0.95
CA LYS A 83 3.42 -4.76 -0.58
C LYS A 83 4.90 -4.49 -0.35
N VAL A 84 5.42 -3.38 -0.86
CA VAL A 84 6.84 -3.03 -0.70
C VAL A 84 6.99 -1.66 -0.06
N ALA A 85 7.62 -1.59 1.11
CA ALA A 85 7.91 -0.34 1.81
C ALA A 85 9.29 0.16 1.39
N ILE A 86 9.39 1.40 0.92
CA ILE A 86 10.64 2.05 0.52
C ILE A 86 11.14 2.92 1.65
N CYS A 87 12.26 2.53 2.24
CA CYS A 87 12.91 3.27 3.30
C CYS A 87 14.14 4.00 2.76
N GLU A 88 14.09 5.33 2.79
CA GLU A 88 15.11 6.22 2.24
C GLU A 88 16.04 6.79 3.30
N GLN A 89 17.21 7.25 2.84
CA GLN A 89 18.14 8.01 3.67
C GLN A 89 17.76 9.48 3.65
N MET A 90 17.42 10.03 4.83
CA MET A 90 16.96 11.42 4.95
C MET A 90 18.12 12.42 4.98
N GLU A 91 19.35 11.93 5.20
CA GLU A 91 20.55 12.75 5.35
C GLU A 91 21.70 12.16 4.53
N ASP A 92 22.63 13.02 4.07
CA ASP A 92 23.84 12.56 3.38
C ASP A 92 24.81 11.91 4.40
N PRO A 93 25.17 10.62 4.22
CA PRO A 93 26.13 9.93 5.08
C PRO A 93 27.49 10.63 5.21
N LYS A 94 27.88 11.46 4.23
CA LYS A 94 29.13 12.21 4.23
C LYS A 94 29.09 13.45 5.12
N LEU A 95 27.89 13.97 5.38
CA LEU A 95 27.67 15.20 6.16
C LEU A 95 27.27 14.90 7.61
N THR A 96 26.68 13.73 7.88
CA THR A 96 26.21 13.35 9.22
C THR A 96 27.31 12.67 10.05
N LYS A 97 27.58 13.21 11.24
CA LYS A 97 28.35 12.53 12.28
C LYS A 97 27.41 11.64 13.10
N GLY A 98 27.26 10.38 12.72
CA GLY A 98 26.41 9.43 13.44
C GLY A 98 25.64 8.50 12.51
N LEU A 99 24.57 7.91 13.03
CA LEU A 99 23.72 7.01 12.26
C LEU A 99 22.74 7.82 11.43
N VAL A 100 22.83 7.67 10.10
CA VAL A 100 21.96 8.37 9.13
C VAL A 100 20.51 8.05 9.43
N LYS A 101 19.68 9.09 9.57
CA LYS A 101 18.24 8.95 9.77
C LYS A 101 17.59 8.33 8.53
N ARG A 102 16.71 7.36 8.74
CA ARG A 102 15.97 6.66 7.69
C ARG A 102 14.50 6.63 8.01
N GLU A 103 13.67 6.83 6.99
CA GLU A 103 12.23 6.83 7.12
C GLU A 103 11.61 6.11 5.92
N VAL A 104 10.50 5.41 6.15
CA VAL A 104 9.68 4.88 5.05
C VAL A 104 8.98 6.06 4.39
N VAL A 105 9.29 6.31 3.13
CA VAL A 105 8.78 7.45 2.36
C VAL A 105 7.62 7.07 1.43
N ARG A 106 7.46 5.78 1.13
CA ARG A 106 6.41 5.28 0.25
C ARG A 106 6.17 3.79 0.50
N ILE A 107 4.93 3.35 0.43
CA ILE A 107 4.54 1.94 0.36
C ILE A 107 3.93 1.72 -1.02
N VAL A 108 4.51 0.82 -1.80
CA VAL A 108 4.06 0.49 -3.14
C VAL A 108 3.17 -0.74 -3.07
N THR A 109 1.95 -0.59 -3.58
CA THR A 109 0.94 -1.63 -3.71
C THR A 109 0.39 -1.62 -5.15
N PRO A 110 -0.35 -2.65 -5.59
CA PRO A 110 -0.83 -2.71 -6.97
C PRO A 110 -1.60 -1.47 -7.42
N GLY A 111 -2.50 -0.96 -6.57
CA GLY A 111 -3.34 0.21 -6.89
C GLY A 111 -2.73 1.56 -6.55
N THR A 112 -1.50 1.59 -6.02
CA THR A 112 -0.81 2.82 -5.63
C THR A 112 0.53 3.00 -6.34
N ASN A 113 0.79 2.16 -7.34
CA ASN A 113 1.99 2.22 -8.14
C ASN A 113 1.93 3.39 -9.13
N LEU A 114 3.00 4.20 -9.13
CA LEU A 114 3.14 5.41 -9.94
C LEU A 114 4.07 5.22 -11.14
N ASP A 115 4.69 4.05 -11.32
CA ASP A 115 5.61 3.83 -12.45
C ASP A 115 4.84 3.72 -13.77
N THR A 116 4.81 4.83 -14.52
CA THR A 116 4.16 4.93 -15.83
C THR A 116 4.76 4.00 -16.89
N ASN A 117 5.99 3.51 -16.72
CA ASN A 117 6.59 2.55 -17.67
C ASN A 117 6.09 1.12 -17.44
N ALA A 118 5.58 0.85 -16.25
CA ALA A 118 5.02 -0.45 -15.86
C ALA A 118 3.51 -0.50 -16.05
N LEU A 119 2.88 0.66 -15.96
CA LEU A 119 1.48 0.85 -16.30
C LEU A 119 1.32 0.84 -17.82
N ASP A 120 0.29 0.14 -18.28
CA ASP A 120 -0.16 0.26 -19.66
C ASP A 120 -0.70 1.69 -19.84
N GLU A 121 0.00 2.56 -20.59
CA GLU A 121 -0.40 3.98 -20.80
C GLU A 121 -1.83 4.13 -21.34
N THR A 122 -2.46 3.04 -21.80
CA THR A 122 -3.84 3.01 -22.27
C THR A 122 -4.86 2.66 -21.18
N LYS A 123 -4.42 2.40 -19.94
CA LYS A 123 -5.26 1.94 -18.83
C LYS A 123 -4.97 2.70 -17.55
N ASN A 124 -6.05 3.03 -16.85
CA ASN A 124 -6.01 3.62 -15.52
C ASN A 124 -5.60 2.57 -14.47
N ASN A 125 -4.92 3.00 -13.41
CA ASN A 125 -4.51 2.14 -12.30
C ASN A 125 -5.40 2.39 -11.09
N TYR A 126 -6.64 1.92 -11.17
CA TYR A 126 -7.60 2.17 -10.11
C TYR A 126 -7.34 1.31 -8.86
N ILE A 127 -7.40 1.96 -7.70
CA ILE A 127 -7.65 1.32 -6.42
C ILE A 127 -9.11 1.54 -6.03
N MET A 128 -9.73 0.52 -5.45
CA MET A 128 -11.13 0.56 -5.01
C MET A 128 -11.22 0.19 -3.53
N CYS A 129 -11.98 0.96 -2.76
CA CYS A 129 -12.38 0.62 -1.41
C CYS A 129 -13.84 0.16 -1.40
N ILE A 130 -14.11 -1.02 -0.85
CA ILE A 130 -15.47 -1.56 -0.71
C ILE A 130 -15.76 -1.77 0.77
N VAL A 131 -16.84 -1.14 1.24
CA VAL A 131 -17.37 -1.32 2.59
C VAL A 131 -18.72 -1.97 2.48
N TYR A 132 -18.93 -3.07 3.21
CA TYR A 132 -20.25 -3.69 3.34
C TYR A 132 -20.80 -3.47 4.74
N THR A 133 -21.90 -2.74 4.84
CA THR A 133 -22.58 -2.38 6.10
C THR A 133 -24.07 -2.24 5.83
N GLU A 134 -24.93 -2.73 6.75
CA GLU A 134 -26.39 -2.57 6.68
C GLU A 134 -27.02 -2.95 5.32
N ASP A 135 -26.59 -4.08 4.75
CA ASP A 135 -27.04 -4.60 3.46
C ASP A 135 -26.81 -3.65 2.26
N LYS A 136 -25.87 -2.71 2.40
CA LYS A 136 -25.42 -1.82 1.34
C LYS A 136 -23.91 -1.88 1.17
N TYR A 137 -23.47 -1.57 -0.04
CA TYR A 137 -22.06 -1.44 -0.39
C TYR A 137 -21.72 0.03 -0.63
N GLY A 138 -20.80 0.56 0.16
CA GLY A 138 -20.11 1.81 -0.10
C GLY A 138 -18.89 1.52 -0.97
N ILE A 139 -18.76 2.24 -2.08
CA ILE A 139 -17.67 2.06 -3.03
C ILE A 139 -16.96 3.39 -3.20
N SER A 140 -15.66 3.41 -3.01
CA SER A 140 -14.81 4.55 -3.39
C SER A 140 -13.69 4.07 -4.31
N ILE A 141 -13.30 4.92 -5.25
CA ILE A 141 -12.38 4.58 -6.32
C ILE A 141 -11.43 5.74 -6.50
N ALA A 142 -10.15 5.47 -6.63
CA ALA A 142 -9.15 6.49 -6.93
C ALA A 142 -8.17 5.98 -7.98
N ASP A 143 -7.67 6.90 -8.79
CA ASP A 143 -6.45 6.70 -9.57
C ASP A 143 -5.42 7.74 -9.11
N VAL A 144 -4.37 7.25 -8.45
CA VAL A 144 -3.32 8.11 -7.87
C VAL A 144 -2.51 8.83 -8.95
N THR A 145 -2.50 8.32 -10.20
CA THR A 145 -1.73 8.89 -11.31
C THR A 145 -2.47 10.05 -12.00
N THR A 146 -3.81 10.01 -12.03
CA THR A 146 -4.63 11.06 -12.66
C THR A 146 -5.25 12.02 -11.66
N GLY A 147 -5.34 11.63 -10.38
CA GLY A 147 -6.06 12.37 -9.35
C GLY A 147 -7.58 12.14 -9.40
N ASP A 148 -8.05 11.23 -10.25
CA ASP A 148 -9.46 10.87 -10.31
C ASP A 148 -9.89 10.25 -8.98
N TYR A 149 -11.03 10.71 -8.47
CA TYR A 149 -11.61 10.21 -7.23
C TYR A 149 -13.13 10.14 -7.34
N TYR A 150 -13.69 8.95 -7.14
CA TYR A 150 -15.10 8.66 -7.29
C TYR A 150 -15.66 7.96 -6.04
N MET A 151 -16.97 8.12 -5.83
CA MET A 151 -17.69 7.41 -4.78
C MET A 151 -19.12 7.11 -5.25
N THR A 152 -19.65 5.96 -4.82
CA THR A 152 -21.05 5.58 -5.01
C THR A 152 -21.51 4.61 -3.92
N GLU A 153 -22.81 4.36 -3.86
CA GLU A 153 -23.42 3.30 -3.06
C GLU A 153 -24.27 2.38 -3.93
N VAL A 154 -24.26 1.09 -3.62
CA VAL A 154 -25.12 0.10 -4.28
C VAL A 154 -25.78 -0.83 -3.27
N ASP A 155 -26.93 -1.36 -3.64
CA ASP A 155 -27.84 -2.16 -2.78
C ASP A 155 -27.82 -3.66 -3.10
N SER A 156 -26.95 -4.10 -4.01
CA SER A 156 -26.93 -5.48 -4.48
C SER A 156 -25.56 -5.88 -5.01
N GLU A 157 -25.23 -7.15 -4.77
CA GLU A 157 -23.98 -7.77 -5.22
C GLU A 157 -23.78 -7.65 -6.73
N ARG A 158 -24.86 -7.79 -7.53
CA ARG A 158 -24.78 -7.60 -8.98
C ARG A 158 -24.27 -6.21 -9.37
N LYS A 159 -24.83 -5.15 -8.77
CA LYS A 159 -24.41 -3.77 -9.05
C LYS A 159 -22.97 -3.52 -8.60
N LEU A 160 -22.55 -4.12 -7.49
CA LEU A 160 -21.17 -4.08 -7.05
C LEU A 160 -20.24 -4.70 -8.10
N LEU A 161 -20.55 -5.90 -8.59
CA LEU A 161 -19.77 -6.58 -9.61
C LEU A 161 -19.74 -5.79 -10.93
N ASP A 162 -20.82 -5.09 -11.27
CA ASP A 162 -20.87 -4.18 -12.42
C ASP A 162 -19.88 -3.01 -12.25
N GLU A 163 -19.79 -2.38 -11.06
CA GLU A 163 -18.79 -1.33 -10.77
C GLU A 163 -17.35 -1.86 -10.77
N ILE A 164 -17.10 -3.04 -10.16
CA ILE A 164 -15.77 -3.69 -10.22
C ILE A 164 -15.36 -3.96 -11.67
N SER A 165 -16.29 -4.45 -12.51
CA SER A 165 -16.01 -4.76 -13.91
C SER A 165 -15.81 -3.51 -14.77
N LYS A 166 -16.49 -2.41 -14.43
CA LYS A 166 -16.38 -1.12 -15.12
C LYS A 166 -15.03 -0.46 -14.88
N PHE A 167 -14.53 -0.47 -13.66
CA PHE A 167 -13.27 0.17 -13.30
C PHE A 167 -12.07 -0.76 -13.37
N MET A 168 -12.25 -2.08 -13.27
CA MET A 168 -11.17 -3.07 -13.27
C MET A 168 -10.01 -2.68 -12.32
N PRO A 169 -10.27 -2.48 -11.02
CA PRO A 169 -9.24 -2.04 -10.10
C PRO A 169 -8.13 -3.08 -9.97
N SER A 170 -6.87 -2.64 -9.87
CA SER A 170 -5.74 -3.53 -9.62
C SER A 170 -5.68 -3.96 -8.15
N GLU A 171 -6.26 -3.15 -7.27
CA GLU A 171 -6.33 -3.38 -5.83
C GLU A 171 -7.71 -3.03 -5.27
N ILE A 172 -8.24 -3.92 -4.44
CA ILE A 172 -9.39 -3.69 -3.58
C ILE A 172 -8.95 -3.71 -2.12
N ILE A 173 -9.26 -2.65 -1.39
CA ILE A 173 -9.23 -2.64 0.07
C ILE A 173 -10.66 -2.74 0.60
N CYS A 174 -10.87 -3.42 1.73
CA CYS A 174 -12.22 -3.65 2.22
C CYS A 174 -12.29 -3.88 3.73
N ASN A 175 -13.50 -3.75 4.27
CA ASN A 175 -13.76 -4.12 5.66
C ASN A 175 -13.99 -5.63 5.81
N GLU A 176 -13.86 -6.13 7.04
CA GLU A 176 -14.03 -7.55 7.34
C GLU A 176 -15.40 -8.09 6.91
N SER A 177 -16.46 -7.28 7.05
CA SER A 177 -17.82 -7.67 6.63
C SER A 177 -17.93 -7.94 5.13
N PHE A 178 -17.25 -7.15 4.28
CA PHE A 178 -17.17 -7.44 2.86
C PHE A 178 -16.32 -8.67 2.59
N TYR A 179 -15.18 -8.79 3.28
CA TYR A 179 -14.27 -9.92 3.12
C TYR A 179 -14.90 -11.27 3.46
N MET A 180 -15.87 -11.29 4.38
CA MET A 180 -16.64 -12.47 4.81
C MET A 180 -18.01 -12.61 4.11
N SER A 181 -18.30 -11.75 3.13
CA SER A 181 -19.58 -11.77 2.41
C SER A 181 -19.70 -12.96 1.45
N SER A 182 -20.85 -13.09 0.77
CA SER A 182 -21.08 -14.13 -0.24
C SER A 182 -20.32 -13.92 -1.55
N VAL A 183 -19.67 -12.76 -1.72
CA VAL A 183 -18.95 -12.42 -2.95
C VAL A 183 -17.78 -13.36 -3.15
N ASP A 184 -17.66 -13.91 -4.37
CA ASP A 184 -16.56 -14.79 -4.74
C ASP A 184 -15.25 -14.01 -4.93
N LEU A 185 -14.53 -13.80 -3.84
CA LEU A 185 -13.23 -13.12 -3.84
C LEU A 185 -12.16 -13.90 -4.60
N ASP A 186 -12.29 -15.22 -4.72
CA ASP A 186 -11.35 -16.05 -5.46
C ASP A 186 -11.52 -15.86 -6.97
N ASP A 187 -12.75 -15.67 -7.47
CA ASP A 187 -12.97 -15.26 -8.87
C ASP A 187 -12.34 -13.90 -9.14
N LEU A 188 -12.53 -12.92 -8.26
CA LEU A 188 -11.94 -11.57 -8.42
C LEU A 188 -10.40 -11.64 -8.46
N LYS A 189 -9.78 -12.44 -7.57
CA LYS A 189 -8.33 -12.62 -7.53
C LYS A 189 -7.81 -13.38 -8.75
N ASN A 190 -8.39 -14.54 -9.05
CA ASN A 190 -7.81 -15.46 -10.04
C ASN A 190 -8.20 -15.13 -11.48
N ARG A 191 -9.44 -14.69 -11.72
CA ARG A 191 -9.94 -14.39 -13.06
C ARG A 191 -9.61 -12.97 -13.49
N LEU A 192 -9.76 -12.00 -12.59
CA LEU A 192 -9.54 -10.58 -12.89
C LEU A 192 -8.15 -10.08 -12.48
N GLY A 193 -7.39 -10.87 -11.70
CA GLY A 193 -6.05 -10.48 -11.25
C GLY A 193 -6.07 -9.38 -10.18
N ILE A 194 -7.19 -9.20 -9.48
CA ILE A 194 -7.37 -8.12 -8.50
C ILE A 194 -6.76 -8.54 -7.17
N THR A 195 -5.88 -7.71 -6.62
CA THR A 195 -5.36 -7.95 -5.27
C THR A 195 -6.36 -7.43 -4.24
N ILE A 196 -6.70 -8.24 -3.22
CA ILE A 196 -7.71 -7.86 -2.21
C ILE A 196 -7.10 -7.90 -0.83
N TYR A 197 -7.22 -6.79 -0.10
CA TYR A 197 -6.78 -6.66 1.29
C TYR A 197 -7.97 -6.32 2.20
N SER A 198 -8.11 -7.06 3.31
CA SER A 198 -8.96 -6.63 4.42
C SER A 198 -8.15 -5.71 5.31
N LEU A 199 -8.66 -4.51 5.59
CA LEU A 199 -8.04 -3.57 6.53
C LEU A 199 -8.69 -3.68 7.91
N ASP A 200 -8.00 -3.15 8.91
CA ASP A 200 -8.52 -3.09 10.28
C ASP A 200 -9.78 -2.20 10.37
N SER A 201 -10.65 -2.52 11.33
CA SER A 201 -11.92 -1.82 11.53
C SER A 201 -11.79 -0.31 11.78
N TRP A 202 -10.66 0.16 12.31
CA TRP A 202 -10.44 1.57 12.60
C TRP A 202 -10.36 2.46 11.34
N TYR A 203 -9.98 1.90 10.18
CA TYR A 203 -10.05 2.63 8.90
C TYR A 203 -11.48 3.00 8.52
N PHE A 204 -12.46 2.20 8.96
CA PHE A 204 -13.86 2.29 8.57
C PHE A 204 -14.74 2.92 9.66
N GLY A 205 -14.15 3.65 10.61
CA GLY A 205 -14.90 4.41 11.60
C GLY A 205 -15.48 5.69 11.01
N ASP A 206 -16.74 6.00 11.34
CA ASP A 206 -17.46 7.18 10.83
C ASP A 206 -16.69 8.48 11.08
N ASP A 207 -16.25 8.71 12.32
CA ASP A 207 -15.50 9.91 12.71
C ASP A 207 -14.18 10.04 11.94
N THR A 208 -13.46 8.91 11.75
CA THR A 208 -12.22 8.86 10.98
C THR A 208 -12.48 9.22 9.52
N ALA A 209 -13.54 8.67 8.93
CA ALA A 209 -13.87 8.89 7.53
C ALA A 209 -14.27 10.36 7.27
N VAL A 210 -15.17 10.89 8.10
CA VAL A 210 -15.62 12.28 8.01
C VAL A 210 -14.45 13.24 8.19
N SER A 211 -13.65 13.09 9.26
CA SER A 211 -12.52 13.97 9.53
C SER A 211 -11.49 13.96 8.39
N THR A 212 -11.14 12.78 7.88
CA THR A 212 -10.19 12.63 6.75
C THR A 212 -10.66 13.38 5.50
N LEU A 213 -11.94 13.26 5.14
CA LEU A 213 -12.52 13.96 3.97
C LEU A 213 -12.58 15.48 4.18
N LEU A 214 -13.02 15.93 5.36
CA LEU A 214 -13.12 17.36 5.66
C LEU A 214 -11.74 18.05 5.64
N GLU A 215 -10.73 17.40 6.22
CA GLU A 215 -9.35 17.89 6.25
C GLU A 215 -8.75 17.99 4.85
N HIS A 216 -8.92 16.94 4.03
CA HIS A 216 -8.39 16.91 2.67
C HIS A 216 -9.03 17.96 1.76
N PHE A 217 -10.36 18.01 1.71
CA PHE A 217 -11.09 18.93 0.84
C PHE A 217 -11.18 20.36 1.42
N LYS A 218 -10.72 20.57 2.66
CA LYS A 218 -10.74 21.86 3.37
C LYS A 218 -12.15 22.45 3.45
N VAL A 219 -13.14 21.59 3.70
CA VAL A 219 -14.56 21.96 3.84
C VAL A 219 -15.03 21.80 5.29
N ALA A 220 -16.03 22.58 5.69
CA ALA A 220 -16.58 22.53 7.05
C ALA A 220 -17.62 21.41 7.25
N SER A 221 -18.19 20.87 6.17
CA SER A 221 -19.23 19.84 6.20
C SER A 221 -19.30 19.05 4.90
N LEU A 222 -19.71 17.78 4.98
CA LEU A 222 -19.89 16.88 3.84
C LEU A 222 -20.99 17.34 2.87
N ALA A 223 -21.97 18.12 3.34
CA ALA A 223 -22.98 18.76 2.49
C ALA A 223 -22.34 19.61 1.37
N GLY A 224 -21.20 20.24 1.63
CA GLY A 224 -20.46 21.03 0.64
C GLY A 224 -19.85 20.20 -0.49
N LEU A 225 -19.70 18.89 -0.27
CA LEU A 225 -19.23 17.89 -1.24
C LEU A 225 -20.39 17.13 -1.89
N GLY A 226 -21.64 17.39 -1.48
CA GLY A 226 -22.82 16.69 -1.99
C GLY A 226 -22.94 15.24 -1.49
N LEU A 227 -22.35 14.92 -0.33
CA LEU A 227 -22.32 13.55 0.21
C LEU A 227 -23.40 13.26 1.26
N ASP A 228 -24.37 14.17 1.43
CA ASP A 228 -25.47 13.97 2.36
C ASP A 228 -26.32 12.75 1.96
N GLY A 229 -26.47 11.79 2.88
CA GLY A 229 -27.24 10.55 2.66
C GLY A 229 -26.47 9.41 2.00
N TYR A 230 -25.14 9.55 1.83
CA TYR A 230 -24.23 8.50 1.36
C TYR A 230 -23.36 7.96 2.51
N ASP A 231 -23.97 7.55 3.61
CA ASP A 231 -23.25 7.20 4.84
C ASP A 231 -22.21 6.08 4.62
N CYS A 232 -22.56 5.02 3.88
CA CYS A 232 -21.65 3.91 3.59
C CYS A 232 -20.57 4.33 2.58
N GLY A 233 -20.94 5.14 1.59
CA GLY A 233 -20.02 5.71 0.61
C GLY A 233 -18.98 6.65 1.24
N VAL A 234 -19.38 7.44 2.23
CA VAL A 234 -18.49 8.31 3.02
C VAL A 234 -17.46 7.49 3.77
N ILE A 235 -17.85 6.39 4.40
CA ILE A 235 -16.91 5.48 5.09
C ILE A 235 -15.89 4.92 4.09
N ALA A 236 -16.34 4.43 2.93
CA ALA A 236 -15.47 3.90 1.90
C ALA A 236 -14.48 4.96 1.36
N ALA A 237 -14.94 6.19 1.15
CA ALA A 237 -14.10 7.29 0.69
C ALA A 237 -13.08 7.70 1.76
N GLY A 238 -13.51 7.89 3.00
CA GLY A 238 -12.60 8.23 4.09
C GLY A 238 -11.52 7.17 4.30
N ALA A 239 -11.90 5.88 4.28
CA ALA A 239 -10.98 4.76 4.38
C ALA A 239 -9.97 4.73 3.22
N LEU A 240 -10.44 4.90 1.98
CA LEU A 240 -9.56 4.93 0.81
C LEU A 240 -8.56 6.08 0.89
N LEU A 241 -9.04 7.28 1.21
CA LEU A 241 -8.20 8.46 1.28
C LEU A 241 -7.15 8.33 2.39
N LYS A 242 -7.54 7.77 3.55
CA LYS A 242 -6.61 7.47 4.64
C LYS A 242 -5.53 6.48 4.22
N TYR A 243 -5.91 5.40 3.53
CA TYR A 243 -4.98 4.41 2.99
C TYR A 243 -4.00 5.04 1.99
N LEU A 244 -4.49 5.93 1.12
CA LEU A 244 -3.64 6.67 0.19
C LEU A 244 -2.64 7.58 0.91
N TYR A 245 -3.03 8.26 1.97
CA TYR A 245 -2.11 9.07 2.77
C TYR A 245 -0.98 8.23 3.39
N GLU A 246 -1.31 7.03 3.89
CA GLU A 246 -0.32 6.16 4.54
C GLU A 246 0.61 5.46 3.55
N THR A 247 0.11 5.14 2.36
CA THR A 247 0.91 4.52 1.29
C THR A 247 1.78 5.55 0.56
N GLN A 248 1.22 6.71 0.22
CA GLN A 248 1.98 7.74 -0.51
C GLN A 248 2.87 8.56 0.41
N LYS A 249 2.48 8.79 1.67
CA LYS A 249 3.20 9.63 2.65
C LYS A 249 3.60 11.02 2.10
N THR A 250 2.83 11.53 1.14
CA THR A 250 2.91 12.88 0.61
C THR A 250 1.57 13.58 0.77
N THR A 251 1.55 14.89 0.60
CA THR A 251 0.28 15.63 0.47
C THR A 251 -0.35 15.31 -0.87
N LEU A 252 -1.54 14.72 -0.86
CA LEU A 252 -2.37 14.41 -2.03
C LEU A 252 -3.12 15.65 -2.57
N GLU A 253 -2.53 16.84 -2.47
CA GLU A 253 -3.13 18.10 -2.95
C GLU A 253 -3.03 18.27 -4.47
#